data_AF-A0A2N2T7L0-F1
#
_entry.id   AF-A0A2N2T7L0-F1
#
_cell.length_a   1.000
_cell.length_b   1.000
_cell.length_c   1.000
_cell.angle_alpha   90.00
_cell.angle_beta   90.00
_cell.angle_gamma   90.00
#
_symmetry.space_group_name_H-M   'P 1'
#
loop_
_entity.id
_entity.type
_entity.pdbx_description
1 polymer ?
#
loop_
_entity_poly.entity_id
_entity_poly.type
_entity_poly.pdbx_seq_one_letter_code
_entity_poly.pdbx_strand_id
1 'polypeptide(L)' 'ASRRGLAALPAWAVAPYLERGYIVARPVGKHGLWAELYAAVRETDAARAFISDFIDTVKRDSFVRLPGLRADLAAQN' A
#
# COMPACT_ATOMS: atom_id res chain seq x y z
N ALA A 1 3.88 -5.93 22.67
CA ALA A 1 2.41 -5.87 22.50
C ALA A 1 1.67 -6.05 23.84
N SER A 2 0.71 -5.20 24.18
CA SER A 2 -0.04 -5.25 25.46
C SER A 2 -1.15 -6.32 25.52
N ARG A 3 -1.21 -7.25 24.56
CA ARG A 3 -2.16 -8.38 24.49
C ARG A 3 -3.66 -7.98 24.51
N ARG A 4 -4.01 -6.83 23.93
CA ARG A 4 -5.40 -6.30 23.91
C ARG A 4 -6.20 -6.65 22.66
N GLY A 5 -5.66 -7.46 21.76
CA GLY A 5 -6.33 -7.87 20.52
C GLY A 5 -5.37 -8.07 19.37
N LEU A 6 -5.95 -8.29 18.19
CA LEU A 6 -5.28 -8.45 16.90
C LEU A 6 -5.76 -7.34 15.95
N ALA A 7 -4.95 -7.02 14.94
CA ALA A 7 -5.30 -6.07 13.90
C ALA A 7 -4.77 -6.55 12.54
N ALA A 8 -5.47 -6.18 11.46
CA ALA A 8 -4.99 -6.31 10.09
C ALA A 8 -4.54 -4.94 9.60
N LEU A 9 -3.27 -4.81 9.22
CA LEU A 9 -2.65 -3.56 8.81
C LEU A 9 -1.77 -3.80 7.57
N PRO A 10 -1.53 -2.77 6.73
CA PRO A 10 -0.59 -2.89 5.63
C PRO A 10 0.81 -3.27 6.13
N ALA A 11 1.48 -4.18 5.41
CA ALA A 11 2.79 -4.69 5.81
C ALA A 11 3.83 -3.58 6.02
N TRP A 12 3.84 -2.57 5.15
CA TRP A 12 4.74 -1.42 5.25
C TRP A 12 4.51 -0.58 6.51
N ALA A 13 3.26 -0.47 7.00
CA ALA A 13 2.93 0.34 8.17
C ALA A 13 3.45 -0.28 9.48
N VAL A 14 3.57 -1.61 9.50
CA VAL A 14 3.98 -2.38 10.68
C VAL A 14 5.46 -2.78 10.67
N ALA A 15 6.16 -2.63 9.54
CA ALA A 15 7.56 -3.06 9.38
C ALA A 15 8.51 -2.57 10.50
N PRO A 16 8.51 -1.29 10.91
CA PRO A 16 9.41 -0.83 11.97
C PRO A 16 9.13 -1.47 13.34
N TYR A 17 7.88 -1.90 13.59
CA TYR A 17 7.48 -2.55 14.84
C TYR A 17 7.81 -4.05 14.84
N LEU A 18 7.81 -4.67 13.65
CA LEU A 18 8.27 -6.04 13.46
C LEU A 18 9.78 -6.14 13.69
N GLU A 19 10.56 -5.23 13.12
CA GLU A 19 12.03 -5.16 13.29
C GLU A 19 12.43 -5.01 14.77
N ARG A 20 11.64 -4.25 15.55
CA ARG A 20 11.86 -4.06 16.99
C ARG A 20 11.31 -5.19 17.86
N GLY A 21 10.66 -6.20 17.27
CA GLY A 21 10.06 -7.32 17.99
C GLY A 21 8.85 -6.95 18.86
N TYR A 22 8.21 -5.80 18.62
CA TYR A 22 7.07 -5.34 19.42
C TYR A 22 5.77 -6.09 19.12
N ILE A 23 5.68 -6.64 17.92
CA ILE A 23 4.56 -7.40 17.37
C ILE A 23 5.10 -8.59 16.55
N VAL A 24 4.20 -9.51 16.20
CA VAL A 24 4.46 -10.59 15.25
C VAL A 24 3.46 -10.50 14.10
N ALA A 25 3.90 -10.78 12.88
CA ALA A 25 3.02 -10.84 11.71
C ALA A 25 2.58 -12.28 11.43
N ARG A 26 1.34 -12.43 10.95
CA ARG A 26 0.78 -13.70 10.45
C ARG A 26 -0.04 -13.41 9.19
N PRO A 27 -0.07 -14.32 8.20
CA PRO A 27 -0.91 -14.15 7.03
C PRO A 27 -2.39 -14.19 7.43
N VAL A 28 -3.19 -13.32 6.81
CA VAL A 28 -4.65 -13.34 6.93
C VAL A 28 -5.19 -14.27 5.85
N GLY A 29 -5.63 -15.48 6.24
CA GLY A 29 -6.10 -16.52 5.32
C GLY A 29 -4.98 -17.34 4.66
N LYS A 30 -5.37 -18.36 3.89
CA LYS A 30 -4.42 -19.33 3.27
C LYS A 30 -3.46 -18.71 2.27
N HIS A 31 -3.89 -17.66 1.58
CA HIS A 31 -3.12 -16.99 0.52
C HIS A 31 -2.59 -15.61 0.93
N GLY A 32 -2.80 -15.23 2.20
CA GLY A 32 -2.62 -13.85 2.65
C GLY A 32 -3.72 -12.92 2.14
N LEU A 33 -3.64 -11.65 2.54
CA LEU A 33 -4.56 -10.59 2.15
C LEU A 33 -3.78 -9.50 1.41
N TRP A 34 -4.18 -9.24 0.17
CA TRP A 34 -3.67 -8.14 -0.66
C TRP A 34 -4.76 -7.09 -0.83
N ALA A 35 -4.36 -5.82 -0.78
CA ALA A 35 -5.24 -4.69 -1.04
C ALA A 35 -4.71 -3.94 -2.26
N GLU A 36 -5.63 -3.41 -3.07
CA GLU A 36 -5.34 -2.60 -4.24
C GLU A 36 -5.62 -1.14 -3.95
N LEU A 37 -4.79 -0.24 -4.49
CA LEU A 37 -4.94 1.20 -4.33
C LEU A 37 -5.21 1.83 -5.70
N TYR A 38 -6.21 2.72 -5.74
CA TYR A 38 -6.67 3.37 -6.96
C TYR A 38 -6.60 4.89 -6.82
N ALA A 39 -6.28 5.58 -7.91
CA ALA A 39 -6.45 7.02 -8.04
C ALA A 39 -7.66 7.29 -8.94
N ALA A 40 -8.71 7.88 -8.37
CA ALA A 40 -9.91 8.24 -9.12
C ALA A 40 -9.94 9.76 -9.36
N VAL A 41 -10.19 10.15 -10.60
CA VAL A 41 -10.27 11.55 -11.03
C VAL A 41 -11.52 11.76 -11.87
N ARG A 42 -12.10 12.97 -11.83
CA ARG A 42 -13.17 13.33 -12.76
C ARG A 42 -12.59 13.44 -14.16
N GLU A 43 -13.32 12.97 -15.17
CA GLU A 43 -12.88 13.04 -16.58
C GLU A 43 -12.52 14.48 -17.00
N THR A 44 -13.30 15.46 -16.56
CA THR A 44 -13.07 16.88 -16.83
C THR A 44 -11.78 17.42 -16.21
N ASP A 45 -11.27 16.79 -15.15
CA ASP A 45 -10.03 17.17 -14.47
C ASP A 45 -8.83 16.32 -14.91
N ALA A 46 -9.03 15.23 -15.64
CA ALA A 46 -7.97 14.26 -15.98
C ALA A 46 -6.83 14.88 -16.79
N ALA A 47 -7.12 15.89 -17.61
CA ALA A 47 -6.13 16.61 -18.42
C ALA A 47 -5.34 17.67 -17.65
N ARG A 48 -5.64 17.92 -16.36
CA ARG A 48 -4.94 18.95 -15.58
C ARG A 48 -3.55 18.46 -15.20
N ALA A 49 -2.52 19.22 -15.57
CA ALA A 49 -1.12 18.80 -15.41
C ALA A 49 -0.76 18.36 -13.98
N PHE A 50 -1.23 19.07 -12.95
CA PHE A 50 -0.94 18.71 -11.55
C PHE A 50 -1.59 17.38 -11.11
N ILE A 51 -2.66 16.93 -11.78
CA ILE A 51 -3.28 15.64 -11.49
C ILE A 51 -2.35 14.50 -11.92
N SER A 52 -1.81 14.57 -13.14
CA SER A 52 -0.82 13.59 -13.62
C SER A 52 0.42 13.60 -12.73
N ASP A 53 0.97 14.79 -12.46
CA ASP A 53 2.18 14.94 -11.64
C ASP A 53 2.00 14.40 -10.22
N PHE A 54 0.82 14.63 -9.61
CA PHE A 54 0.48 14.06 -8.31
C PHE A 54 0.45 12.52 -8.35
N ILE A 55 -0.25 11.94 -9.32
CA ILE A 55 -0.37 10.48 -9.45
C ILE A 55 1.01 9.85 -9.68
N ASP A 56 1.83 10.45 -10.54
CA ASP A 56 3.17 9.97 -10.86
C ASP A 56 4.10 10.07 -9.64
N THR A 57 4.02 11.18 -8.91
CA THR A 57 4.77 11.37 -7.65
C THR A 57 4.35 10.35 -6.60
N VAL A 58 3.05 10.14 -6.38
CA VAL A 58 2.55 9.14 -5.41
C VAL A 58 3.00 7.75 -5.80
N LYS A 59 2.90 7.35 -7.08
CA LYS A 59 3.35 6.04 -7.55
C LYS A 59 4.85 5.86 -7.30
N ARG A 60 5.68 6.78 -7.82
CA ARG A 60 7.14 6.74 -7.69
C ARG A 60 7.55 6.65 -6.22
N ASP A 61 7.07 7.57 -5.40
CA ASP A 61 7.51 7.69 -4.01
C ASP A 61 7.00 6.50 -3.18
N SER A 62 5.81 5.98 -3.47
CA SER A 62 5.28 4.78 -2.82
C SER A 62 6.15 3.56 -3.10
N PHE A 63 6.52 3.29 -4.35
CA PHE A 63 7.38 2.15 -4.69
C PHE A 63 8.80 2.28 -4.13
N VAL A 64 9.30 3.51 -3.94
CA VAL A 64 10.61 3.76 -3.31
C VAL A 64 10.56 3.57 -1.79
N ARG A 65 9.48 3.99 -1.12
CA ARG A 65 9.44 4.12 0.35
C ARG A 65 8.65 3.02 1.06
N LEU A 66 7.68 2.39 0.40
CA LEU A 66 6.77 1.44 1.02
C LEU A 66 7.16 0.01 0.61
N PRO A 67 7.79 -0.78 1.52
CA PRO A 67 8.21 -2.13 1.20
C PRO A 67 7.00 -3.04 0.94
N GLY A 68 7.16 -3.98 0.01
CA GLY A 68 6.15 -5.00 -0.27
C GLY A 68 4.99 -4.53 -1.17
N LEU A 69 5.04 -3.33 -1.73
CA LEU A 69 4.16 -2.96 -2.84
C LEU A 69 4.46 -3.78 -4.10
N ARG A 70 3.42 -3.98 -4.90
CA ARG A 70 3.49 -4.69 -6.19
C ARG A 70 2.77 -3.84 -7.22
N ALA A 71 3.34 -3.72 -8.41
CA ALA A 71 2.60 -3.19 -9.54
C ALA A 71 1.50 -4.19 -9.90
N ASP A 72 0.31 -3.68 -10.20
CA ASP A 72 -0.71 -4.52 -10.79
C ASP A 72 -0.28 -4.91 -12.21
N LEU A 73 -0.09 -6.21 -12.42
CA LEU A 73 0.28 -6.77 -13.71
C LEU A 73 -0.95 -6.99 -14.61
N ALA A 74 -2.17 -6.96 -14.04
CA ALA A 74 -3.40 -7.13 -14.79
C ALA A 74 -3.83 -5.85 -15.54
N ALA A 75 -3.55 -4.66 -15.00
CA ALA A 75 -3.85 -3.37 -15.64
C ALA A 75 -2.95 -3.00 -16.85
N GLN A 76 -2.07 -3.90 -17.29
CA GLN A 76 -1.15 -3.68 -18.43
C GLN A 76 -1.65 -4.29 -19.75
N ASN A 77 -2.87 -4.85 -19.78
CA ASN A 77 -3.52 -5.39 -20.98
C ASN A 77 -4.76 -4.58 -21.36
#